data_AF-A0A9E1WUB3-F1
#
_entry.id   AF-A0A9E1WUB3-F1
#
_cell.length_a   1.000
_cell.length_b   1.000
_cell.length_c   1.000
_cell.angle_alpha   90.00
_cell.angle_beta   90.00
_cell.angle_gamma   90.00
#
_symmetry.space_group_name_H-M   'P 1'
#
loop_
_entity.id
_entity.type
_entity.pdbx_description
1 polymer ?
#
loop_
_entity_poly.entity_id
_entity_poly.type
_entity_poly.pdbx_seq_one_letter_code
_entity_poly.pdbx_strand_id
1 'polypeptide(L)'
;FVRNDDYWGEIPVWTEVEFRPISSAPSRVAALLAGDVDLISGVPTTDIETLKGNDSVTLTQGPSNRVIYLHMDQFRENSPYIKALDGSDIMNPLLDVRVRRAISMAINRDVIVERVMEGVAVSAGQLLPDGFFGVSDNLSPPAYDPDGAKALLAEAGYGDGFQMTIHGPNDRYINDAKIAEAIAQMLTRVGIQTAVETMPRSVYFGRASTGSPEGLPEFSFILVGWGAGSGEASSPLKALIHTNDSDKGYGATNRGRHSNAAIDAVIQEALATVDDAKRQDLLAQATEMAMENVAIIPTHFQVNTWGARAGLSYIPRTDEYTIAMGAVKE
;
A
#
# COMPACT_ATOMS: atom_id res chain seq x y z
N PHE A 1 -19.37 24.12 7.55
CA PHE A 1 -20.41 23.66 6.61
C PHE A 1 -21.75 23.71 7.31
N VAL A 2 -22.80 24.15 6.62
CA VAL A 2 -24.17 24.18 7.16
C VAL A 2 -25.05 23.19 6.41
N ARG A 3 -26.07 22.66 7.07
CA ARG A 3 -26.99 21.69 6.46
C ARG A 3 -27.76 22.31 5.30
N ASN A 4 -27.90 21.55 4.22
CA ASN A 4 -28.84 21.85 3.15
C ASN A 4 -30.19 21.21 3.49
N ASP A 5 -31.15 22.01 3.95
CA ASP A 5 -32.50 21.53 4.28
C ASP A 5 -33.31 21.12 3.02
N ASP A 6 -32.90 21.58 1.84
CA ASP A 6 -33.47 21.21 0.53
C ASP A 6 -32.72 20.03 -0.12
N TYR A 7 -31.94 19.26 0.65
CA TYR A 7 -31.22 18.11 0.10
C TYR A 7 -32.21 17.06 -0.41
N TRP A 8 -32.00 16.60 -1.65
CA TRP A 8 -32.91 15.68 -2.33
C TRP A 8 -32.97 14.27 -1.71
N GLY A 9 -31.96 13.91 -0.90
CA GLY A 9 -31.87 12.64 -0.19
C GLY A 9 -32.28 12.76 1.28
N GLU A 10 -31.77 11.86 2.11
CA GLU A 10 -31.98 11.93 3.56
C GLU A 10 -31.28 13.17 4.14
N ILE A 11 -32.06 14.00 4.84
CA ILE A 11 -31.57 15.24 5.43
C ILE A 11 -30.64 14.89 6.60
N PRO A 12 -29.37 15.35 6.60
CA PRO A 12 -28.43 15.04 7.68
C PRO A 12 -28.90 15.49 9.06
N VAL A 13 -28.59 14.69 10.09
CA VAL A 13 -28.90 15.03 11.49
C VAL A 13 -28.11 16.23 12.01
N TRP A 14 -26.97 16.55 11.38
CA TRP A 14 -26.06 17.64 11.74
C TRP A 14 -26.49 18.95 11.08
N THR A 15 -26.74 19.99 11.87
CA THR A 15 -27.08 21.33 11.36
C THR A 15 -25.85 22.12 10.92
N GLU A 16 -24.71 21.90 11.58
CA GLU A 16 -23.43 22.52 11.27
C GLU A 16 -22.30 21.50 11.49
N VAL A 17 -21.27 21.60 10.65
CA VAL A 17 -20.05 20.79 10.76
C VAL A 17 -18.83 21.68 10.49
N GLU A 18 -17.93 21.78 11.46
CA GLU A 18 -16.63 22.43 11.31
C GLU A 18 -15.56 21.38 11.03
N PHE A 19 -14.83 21.52 9.92
CA PHE A 19 -13.60 20.74 9.69
C PHE A 19 -12.41 21.59 10.12
N ARG A 20 -11.69 21.12 11.14
CA ARG A 20 -10.49 21.78 11.65
C ARG A 20 -9.23 21.00 11.22
N PRO A 21 -8.41 21.53 10.29
CA PRO A 21 -7.17 20.89 9.91
C PRO A 21 -6.17 20.92 11.08
N ILE A 22 -5.80 19.74 11.58
CA ILE A 22 -4.77 19.57 12.61
C ILE A 22 -3.77 18.53 12.08
N SER A 23 -2.62 19.00 11.60
CA SER A 23 -1.64 18.15 10.89
C SER A 23 -1.02 17.09 11.80
N SER A 24 -0.63 17.48 13.01
CA SER A 24 0.02 16.59 13.99
C SER A 24 -0.98 15.58 14.56
N ALA A 25 -0.68 14.30 14.43
CA ALA A 25 -1.54 13.23 14.93
C ALA A 25 -1.66 13.21 16.47
N PRO A 26 -0.57 13.38 17.26
CA PRO A 26 -0.69 13.58 18.71
C PRO A 26 -1.54 14.80 19.09
N SER A 27 -1.48 15.88 18.32
CA SER A 27 -2.29 17.08 18.58
C SER A 27 -3.77 16.84 18.31
N ARG A 28 -4.13 15.99 17.34
CA ARG A 28 -5.52 15.56 17.13
C ARG A 28 -6.04 14.79 18.34
N VAL A 29 -5.25 13.84 18.86
CA VAL A 29 -5.63 13.08 20.05
C VAL A 29 -5.81 13.98 21.27
N ALA A 30 -4.89 14.92 21.49
CA ALA A 30 -5.02 15.89 22.58
C ALA A 30 -6.29 16.76 22.45
N ALA A 31 -6.60 17.24 21.24
CA ALA A 31 -7.81 18.03 20.99
C ALA A 31 -9.09 17.23 21.25
N LEU A 32 -9.12 15.94 20.88
CA LEU A 32 -10.25 15.05 21.19
C LEU A 32 -10.41 14.90 22.71
N LEU A 33 -9.33 14.59 23.41
CA LEU A 33 -9.33 14.38 24.87
C LEU A 33 -9.69 15.65 25.66
N ALA A 34 -9.34 16.82 25.13
CA ALA A 34 -9.71 18.12 25.70
C ALA A 34 -11.17 18.53 25.40
N GLY A 35 -11.83 17.87 24.45
CA GLY A 35 -13.16 18.24 23.97
C GLY A 35 -13.17 19.41 22.96
N ASP A 36 -12.01 19.76 22.40
CA ASP A 36 -11.89 20.82 21.38
C ASP A 36 -12.44 20.39 20.02
N VAL A 37 -12.56 19.08 19.79
CA VAL A 37 -13.17 18.44 18.62
C VAL A 37 -13.97 17.21 19.04
N ASP A 38 -15.08 16.96 18.36
CA ASP A 38 -15.95 15.80 18.65
C ASP A 38 -15.44 14.48 18.04
N LEU A 39 -14.67 14.58 16.96
CA LEU A 39 -14.22 13.45 16.15
C LEU A 39 -12.88 13.75 15.49
N ILE A 40 -12.01 12.74 15.45
CA ILE A 40 -10.74 12.75 14.71
C ILE A 40 -10.62 11.52 13.82
N SER A 41 -9.99 11.71 12.67
CA SER A 41 -9.50 10.63 11.82
C SER A 41 -7.99 10.44 11.99
N GLY A 42 -7.49 9.26 11.64
CA GLY A 42 -6.06 8.98 11.65
C GLY A 42 -5.48 9.03 13.06
N VAL A 43 -6.14 8.32 13.98
CA VAL A 43 -5.62 8.06 15.33
C VAL A 43 -4.26 7.36 15.20
N PRO A 44 -3.19 7.87 15.85
CA PRO A 44 -1.90 7.18 15.87
C PRO A 44 -2.05 5.76 16.40
N THR A 45 -1.40 4.80 15.74
CA THR A 45 -1.47 3.39 16.13
C THR A 45 -0.99 3.15 17.56
N THR A 46 0.00 3.92 18.02
CA THR A 46 0.52 3.91 19.40
C THR A 46 -0.49 4.34 20.46
N ASP A 47 -1.49 5.15 20.10
CA ASP A 47 -2.45 5.72 21.04
C ASP A 47 -3.71 4.86 21.15
N ILE A 48 -3.92 3.92 20.24
CA ILE A 48 -5.15 3.12 20.14
C ILE A 48 -5.43 2.34 21.42
N GLU A 49 -4.47 1.59 21.96
CA GLU A 49 -4.70 0.81 23.18
C GLU A 49 -5.01 1.70 24.39
N THR A 50 -4.39 2.88 24.46
CA THR A 50 -4.68 3.86 25.53
C THR A 50 -6.09 4.42 25.38
N LEU A 51 -6.49 4.77 24.15
CA LEU A 51 -7.80 5.34 23.86
C LEU A 51 -8.94 4.31 23.98
N LYS A 52 -8.69 3.02 23.67
CA LYS A 52 -9.64 1.92 23.90
C LYS A 52 -10.04 1.80 25.37
N GLY A 53 -9.11 2.07 26.29
CA GLY A 53 -9.36 2.03 27.73
C GLY A 53 -9.97 3.32 28.31
N ASN A 54 -10.29 4.31 27.49
CA ASN A 54 -10.82 5.60 27.95
C ASN A 54 -12.31 5.71 27.66
N ASP A 55 -13.14 5.67 28.70
CA ASP A 55 -14.61 5.74 28.61
C ASP A 55 -15.14 7.05 27.97
N SER A 56 -14.31 8.08 27.82
CA SER A 56 -14.68 9.33 27.15
C SER A 56 -14.51 9.28 25.63
N VAL A 57 -13.97 8.19 25.08
CA VAL A 57 -13.66 8.03 23.66
C VAL A 57 -14.24 6.73 23.12
N THR A 58 -14.93 6.81 21.99
CA THR A 58 -15.36 5.66 21.19
C THR A 58 -14.46 5.55 19.97
N LEU A 59 -13.79 4.40 19.82
CA LEU A 59 -12.97 4.10 18.65
C LEU A 59 -13.76 3.25 17.65
N THR A 60 -13.66 3.60 16.37
CA THR A 60 -14.22 2.80 15.28
C THR A 60 -13.16 2.53 14.22
N GLN A 61 -13.08 1.29 13.76
CA GLN A 61 -12.03 0.82 12.86
C GLN A 61 -12.62 0.06 11.66
N GLY A 62 -11.97 0.18 10.50
CA GLY A 62 -12.33 -0.59 9.31
C GLY A 62 -11.17 -0.75 8.34
N PRO A 63 -11.11 -1.86 7.58
CA PRO A 63 -10.04 -2.09 6.61
C PRO A 63 -10.07 -1.03 5.51
N SER A 64 -8.89 -0.54 5.14
CA SER A 64 -8.70 0.32 3.98
C SER A 64 -8.63 -0.52 2.71
N ASN A 65 -9.16 0.00 1.60
CA ASN A 65 -8.89 -0.54 0.26
C ASN A 65 -7.48 -0.18 -0.25
N ARG A 66 -6.63 0.35 0.63
CA ARG A 66 -5.25 0.70 0.34
C ARG A 66 -4.30 -0.44 0.66
N VAL A 67 -3.63 -0.93 -0.37
CA VAL A 67 -2.45 -1.79 -0.23
C VAL A 67 -1.19 -0.93 -0.15
N ILE A 68 -0.31 -1.23 0.81
CA ILE A 68 1.09 -0.78 0.81
C ILE A 68 1.93 -1.89 0.19
N TYR A 69 2.77 -1.54 -0.77
CA TYR A 69 3.51 -2.50 -1.58
C TYR A 69 4.87 -1.94 -2.01
N LEU A 70 5.71 -2.85 -2.50
CA LEU A 70 7.00 -2.52 -3.11
C LEU A 70 6.90 -2.66 -4.63
N HIS A 71 7.35 -1.63 -5.34
CA HIS A 71 7.61 -1.70 -6.77
C HIS A 71 9.09 -1.95 -7.01
N MET A 72 9.37 -2.72 -8.06
CA MET A 72 10.71 -3.15 -8.47
C MET A 72 10.94 -2.75 -9.92
N ASP A 73 12.12 -2.22 -10.21
CA ASP A 73 12.60 -1.97 -11.55
C ASP A 73 12.82 -3.27 -12.31
N GLN A 74 11.93 -3.52 -13.27
CA GLN A 74 11.89 -4.74 -14.07
C GLN A 74 12.21 -4.48 -15.55
N PHE A 75 12.88 -3.37 -15.87
CA PHE A 75 13.15 -3.00 -17.26
C PHE A 75 14.58 -2.53 -17.56
N ARG A 76 15.32 -2.04 -16.56
CA ARG A 76 16.72 -1.61 -16.77
C ARG A 76 17.69 -2.74 -16.49
N GLU A 77 18.63 -2.98 -17.40
CA GLU A 77 19.76 -3.91 -17.17
C GLU A 77 20.74 -3.37 -16.11
N ASN A 78 21.01 -2.06 -16.14
CA ASN A 78 21.75 -1.36 -15.10
C ASN A 78 20.78 -0.52 -14.26
N SER A 79 20.38 -1.08 -13.11
CA SER A 79 19.39 -0.46 -12.24
C SER A 79 20.08 0.53 -11.29
N PRO A 80 19.58 1.79 -11.18
CA PRO A 80 20.18 2.75 -10.25
C PRO A 80 20.04 2.28 -8.80
N TYR A 81 20.94 2.70 -7.91
CA TYR A 81 20.90 2.32 -6.50
C TYR A 81 20.97 0.82 -6.21
N ILE A 82 21.43 0.02 -7.19
CA ILE A 82 21.75 -1.39 -7.03
C ILE A 82 23.20 -1.60 -7.46
N LYS A 83 24.00 -2.24 -6.61
CA LYS A 83 25.44 -2.46 -6.80
C LYS A 83 25.86 -3.81 -6.25
N ALA A 84 27.00 -4.33 -6.71
CA ALA A 84 27.71 -5.37 -5.98
C ALA A 84 28.10 -4.88 -4.58
N LEU A 85 28.41 -5.81 -3.66
CA LEU A 85 28.90 -5.46 -2.33
C LEU A 85 30.23 -4.69 -2.33
N ASP A 86 31.03 -4.83 -3.39
CA ASP A 86 32.28 -4.09 -3.59
C ASP A 86 32.07 -2.70 -4.24
N GLY A 87 30.82 -2.33 -4.55
CA GLY A 87 30.44 -1.07 -5.17
C GLY A 87 30.49 -1.06 -6.71
N SER A 88 30.87 -2.16 -7.35
CA SER A 88 30.84 -2.28 -8.81
C SER A 88 29.43 -2.44 -9.38
N ASP A 89 29.29 -2.21 -10.68
CA ASP A 89 28.03 -2.44 -11.40
C ASP A 89 27.71 -3.93 -11.48
N ILE A 90 26.43 -4.27 -11.30
CA ILE A 90 25.91 -5.62 -11.48
C ILE A 90 24.70 -5.60 -12.41
N MET A 91 24.44 -6.72 -13.08
CA MET A 91 23.17 -6.93 -13.78
C MET A 91 22.03 -6.82 -12.77
N ASN A 92 21.01 -6.03 -13.11
CA ASN A 92 19.84 -5.79 -12.28
C ASN A 92 19.21 -7.11 -11.79
N PRO A 93 19.34 -7.45 -10.49
CA PRO A 93 18.80 -8.67 -9.92
C PRO A 93 17.27 -8.75 -10.02
N LEU A 94 16.59 -7.60 -10.04
CA LEU A 94 15.13 -7.52 -10.05
C LEU A 94 14.50 -7.96 -11.39
N LEU A 95 15.29 -8.11 -12.46
CA LEU A 95 14.84 -8.72 -13.71
C LEU A 95 14.52 -10.21 -13.53
N ASP A 96 15.21 -10.91 -12.63
CA ASP A 96 14.97 -12.31 -12.35
C ASP A 96 13.81 -12.49 -11.36
N VAL A 97 12.76 -13.20 -11.79
CA VAL A 97 11.58 -13.49 -10.95
C VAL A 97 11.95 -14.26 -9.68
N ARG A 98 13.02 -15.07 -9.69
CA ARG A 98 13.49 -15.81 -8.52
C ARG A 98 14.00 -14.86 -7.44
N VAL A 99 14.71 -13.79 -7.82
CA VAL A 99 15.14 -12.75 -6.88
C VAL A 99 13.94 -12.01 -6.31
N ARG A 100 12.95 -11.64 -7.15
CA ARG A 100 11.72 -10.98 -6.67
C ARG A 100 10.93 -11.87 -5.70
N ARG A 101 10.82 -13.16 -5.98
CA ARG A 101 10.21 -14.17 -5.09
C ARG A 101 10.98 -14.25 -3.76
N ALA A 102 12.31 -14.31 -3.80
CA ALA A 102 13.14 -14.34 -2.61
C ALA A 102 12.94 -13.08 -1.73
N ILE A 103 12.88 -11.89 -2.34
CA ILE A 103 12.57 -10.64 -1.63
C ILE A 103 11.20 -10.73 -0.95
N SER A 104 10.17 -11.22 -1.64
CA SER A 104 8.82 -11.36 -1.08
C SER A 104 8.76 -12.33 0.11
N MET A 105 9.48 -13.46 0.02
CA MET A 105 9.58 -14.49 1.08
C MET A 105 10.38 -13.99 2.29
N ALA A 106 11.37 -13.13 2.06
CA ALA A 106 12.18 -12.54 3.13
C ALA A 106 11.41 -11.48 3.95
N ILE A 107 10.25 -11.02 3.50
CA ILE A 107 9.45 -10.02 4.21
C ILE A 107 8.47 -10.70 5.16
N ASN A 108 8.68 -10.52 6.46
CA ASN A 108 7.74 -10.96 7.48
C ASN A 108 6.61 -9.93 7.65
N ARG A 109 5.50 -10.16 6.93
CA ARG A 109 4.32 -9.29 6.94
C ARG A 109 3.64 -9.23 8.30
N ASP A 110 3.57 -10.36 9.01
CA ASP A 110 2.95 -10.43 10.32
C ASP A 110 3.72 -9.61 11.37
N VAL A 111 5.05 -9.61 11.30
CA VAL A 111 5.89 -8.74 12.15
C VAL A 111 5.71 -7.27 11.80
N ILE A 112 5.53 -6.91 10.52
CA ILE A 112 5.17 -5.53 10.14
C ILE A 112 3.83 -5.16 10.78
N VAL A 113 2.81 -6.02 10.67
CA VAL A 113 1.49 -5.79 11.27
C VAL A 113 1.58 -5.65 12.79
N GLU A 114 2.22 -6.60 13.48
CA GLU A 114 2.29 -6.64 14.94
C GLU A 114 3.14 -5.49 15.51
N ARG A 115 4.31 -5.22 14.92
CA ARG A 115 5.33 -4.37 15.55
C ARG A 115 5.38 -2.96 14.97
N VAL A 116 5.17 -2.81 13.67
CA VAL A 116 5.27 -1.51 12.99
C VAL A 116 3.91 -0.84 12.86
N MET A 117 2.85 -1.63 12.76
CA MET A 117 1.47 -1.15 12.66
C MET A 117 0.67 -1.38 13.95
N GLU A 118 1.31 -1.91 14.99
CA GLU A 118 0.73 -2.11 16.33
C GLU A 118 -0.61 -2.90 16.28
N GLY A 119 -0.70 -3.88 15.38
CA GLY A 119 -1.89 -4.71 15.16
C GLY A 119 -2.99 -4.06 14.30
N VAL A 120 -2.76 -2.85 13.77
CA VAL A 120 -3.76 -2.02 13.07
C VAL A 120 -3.52 -2.08 11.55
N ALA A 121 -3.36 -3.31 11.06
CA ALA A 121 -3.16 -3.62 9.66
C ALA A 121 -3.52 -5.08 9.39
N VAL A 122 -3.63 -5.44 8.12
CA VAL A 122 -3.85 -6.83 7.67
C VAL A 122 -2.74 -7.21 6.70
N SER A 123 -2.08 -8.35 6.91
CA SER A 123 -1.03 -8.85 6.01
C SER A 123 -1.60 -9.01 4.59
N ALA A 124 -0.88 -8.52 3.58
CA ALA A 124 -1.36 -8.53 2.19
C ALA A 124 -0.61 -9.53 1.33
N GLY A 125 -1.36 -10.40 0.64
CA GLY A 125 -0.86 -11.28 -0.42
C GLY A 125 -1.31 -10.87 -1.83
N GLN A 126 -2.15 -9.85 -1.94
CA GLN A 126 -2.76 -9.42 -3.20
C GLN A 126 -3.09 -7.91 -3.20
N LEU A 127 -3.85 -7.46 -4.20
CA LEU A 127 -4.05 -6.03 -4.50
C LEU A 127 -5.15 -5.35 -3.68
N LEU A 128 -6.10 -6.13 -3.14
CA LEU A 128 -7.21 -5.65 -2.32
C LEU A 128 -7.52 -6.62 -1.17
N PRO A 129 -8.09 -6.13 -0.05
CA PRO A 129 -8.53 -7.00 1.04
C PRO A 129 -9.66 -7.95 0.60
N ASP A 130 -9.81 -9.05 1.32
CA ASP A 130 -10.90 -10.01 1.12
C ASP A 130 -12.29 -9.33 1.15
N GLY A 131 -13.21 -9.84 0.33
CA GLY A 131 -14.58 -9.33 0.21
C GLY A 131 -14.79 -8.21 -0.82
N PHE A 132 -13.73 -7.71 -1.46
CA PHE A 132 -13.84 -6.78 -2.59
C PHE A 132 -14.06 -7.51 -3.93
N PHE A 133 -14.71 -6.83 -4.87
CA PHE A 133 -14.97 -7.40 -6.20
C PHE A 133 -13.66 -7.66 -6.97
N GLY A 134 -13.53 -8.86 -7.52
CA GLY A 134 -12.37 -9.31 -8.28
C GLY A 134 -11.16 -9.73 -7.44
N VAL A 135 -11.33 -9.92 -6.13
CA VAL A 135 -10.32 -10.48 -5.23
C VAL A 135 -10.29 -12.00 -5.37
N SER A 136 -9.10 -12.58 -5.35
CA SER A 136 -8.93 -14.04 -5.46
C SER A 136 -8.96 -14.68 -4.08
N ASP A 137 -9.74 -15.75 -3.93
CA ASP A 137 -9.75 -16.62 -2.75
C ASP A 137 -8.58 -17.61 -2.72
N ASN A 138 -7.80 -17.71 -3.80
CA ASN A 138 -6.66 -18.63 -3.91
C ASN A 138 -5.34 -18.01 -3.44
N LEU A 139 -5.34 -16.70 -3.18
CA LEU A 139 -4.15 -15.97 -2.75
C LEU A 139 -4.15 -15.79 -1.24
N SER A 140 -2.98 -15.99 -0.65
CA SER A 140 -2.72 -15.69 0.75
C SER A 140 -1.40 -14.91 0.85
N PRO A 141 -1.19 -14.13 1.93
CA PRO A 141 0.11 -13.51 2.17
C PRO A 141 1.23 -14.56 2.10
N PRO A 142 2.30 -14.30 1.32
CA PRO A 142 3.44 -15.22 1.26
C PRO A 142 4.02 -15.48 2.64
N ALA A 143 4.27 -16.76 2.95
CA ALA A 143 4.90 -17.16 4.20
C ALA A 143 6.30 -16.57 4.34
N TYR A 144 6.66 -16.20 5.56
CA TYR A 144 8.01 -15.73 5.87
C TYR A 144 8.98 -16.90 5.88
N ASP A 145 9.92 -16.92 4.92
CA ASP A 145 10.92 -17.96 4.76
C ASP A 145 12.28 -17.35 4.35
N PRO A 146 13.06 -16.84 5.33
CA PRO A 146 14.34 -16.21 5.05
C PRO A 146 15.42 -17.20 4.58
N ASP A 147 15.31 -18.47 4.95
CA ASP A 147 16.28 -19.50 4.55
C ASP A 147 16.01 -19.95 3.10
N GLY A 148 14.75 -20.15 2.73
CA GLY A 148 14.34 -20.36 1.35
C GLY A 148 14.66 -19.15 0.46
N ALA A 149 14.51 -17.92 0.97
CA ALA A 149 14.93 -16.72 0.25
C ALA A 149 16.44 -16.72 -0.06
N LYS A 150 17.31 -17.06 0.90
CA LYS A 150 18.76 -17.17 0.67
C LYS A 150 19.09 -18.25 -0.35
N ALA A 151 18.45 -19.42 -0.26
CA ALA A 151 18.64 -20.51 -1.20
C ALA A 151 18.27 -20.07 -2.63
N LEU A 152 17.12 -19.40 -2.77
CA LEU A 152 16.64 -18.92 -4.07
C LEU A 152 17.51 -17.80 -4.65
N LEU A 153 18.07 -16.93 -3.80
CA LEU A 153 19.07 -15.94 -4.22
C LEU A 153 20.35 -16.62 -4.74
N ALA A 154 20.82 -17.68 -4.08
CA ALA A 154 21.98 -18.45 -4.54
C ALA A 154 21.72 -19.14 -5.88
N GLU A 155 20.55 -19.77 -6.05
CA GLU A 155 20.11 -20.36 -7.33
C GLU A 155 19.99 -19.33 -8.46
N ALA A 156 19.65 -18.09 -8.12
CA ALA A 156 19.59 -16.97 -9.05
C ALA A 156 20.96 -16.35 -9.39
N GLY A 157 22.05 -16.82 -8.75
CA GLY A 157 23.40 -16.30 -8.97
C GLY A 157 23.76 -15.10 -8.08
N TYR A 158 22.95 -14.79 -7.07
CA TYR A 158 23.12 -13.67 -6.13
C TYR A 158 23.36 -14.16 -4.69
N GLY A 159 23.97 -15.34 -4.53
CA GLY A 159 24.23 -15.96 -3.22
C GLY A 159 25.20 -15.16 -2.34
N ASP A 160 26.13 -14.42 -2.96
CA ASP A 160 27.05 -13.51 -2.26
C ASP A 160 26.39 -12.18 -1.86
N GLY A 161 25.16 -11.93 -2.33
CA GLY A 161 24.40 -10.72 -2.02
C GLY A 161 24.69 -9.54 -2.95
N PHE A 162 23.99 -8.44 -2.69
CA PHE A 162 24.13 -7.17 -3.40
C PHE A 162 23.60 -6.01 -2.53
N GLN A 163 23.89 -4.78 -2.95
CA GLN A 163 23.38 -3.56 -2.32
C GLN A 163 22.12 -3.07 -3.02
N MET A 164 21.15 -2.57 -2.26
CA MET A 164 19.92 -1.97 -2.79
C MET A 164 19.44 -0.84 -1.88
N THR A 165 18.81 0.19 -2.42
CA THR A 165 18.15 1.24 -1.62
C THR A 165 16.64 1.20 -1.77
N ILE A 166 15.91 1.13 -0.66
CA ILE A 166 14.46 1.37 -0.62
C ILE A 166 14.21 2.87 -0.60
N HIS A 167 13.45 3.37 -1.57
CA HIS A 167 12.99 4.75 -1.58
C HIS A 167 11.51 4.84 -1.23
N GLY A 168 11.16 5.66 -0.23
CA GLY A 168 9.78 5.81 0.22
C GLY A 168 9.42 7.25 0.62
N PRO A 169 8.13 7.55 0.79
CA PRO A 169 7.72 8.77 1.48
C PRO A 169 7.99 8.69 2.99
N ASN A 170 7.94 9.83 3.69
CA ASN A 170 7.99 9.91 5.16
C ASN A 170 6.82 10.67 5.81
N ASP A 171 5.84 11.09 5.02
CA ASP A 171 4.67 11.88 5.44
C ASP A 171 3.40 11.51 4.65
N ARG A 172 3.36 10.33 4.02
CA ARG A 172 2.26 9.93 3.14
C ARG A 172 1.40 8.81 3.70
N TYR A 173 2.01 7.78 4.27
CA TYR A 173 1.31 6.60 4.80
C TYR A 173 1.56 6.48 6.31
N ILE A 174 0.76 5.67 7.00
CA ILE A 174 0.98 5.42 8.43
C ILE A 174 2.32 4.68 8.54
N ASN A 175 3.27 5.25 9.30
CA ASN A 175 4.58 4.67 9.60
C ASN A 175 5.45 4.35 8.35
N ASP A 176 5.28 5.04 7.22
CA ASP A 176 5.98 4.79 5.96
C ASP A 176 7.51 4.61 6.10
N ALA A 177 8.21 5.53 6.77
CA ALA A 177 9.65 5.40 7.00
C ALA A 177 10.02 4.17 7.85
N LYS A 178 9.25 3.89 8.91
CA LYS A 178 9.48 2.72 9.77
C LYS A 178 9.23 1.41 9.03
N ILE A 179 8.25 1.37 8.12
CA ILE A 179 7.98 0.20 7.27
C ILE A 179 9.18 -0.05 6.36
N ALA A 180 9.71 0.99 5.71
CA ALA A 180 10.90 0.86 4.86
C ALA A 180 12.12 0.36 5.64
N GLU A 181 12.36 0.90 6.84
CA GLU A 181 13.43 0.46 7.75
C GLU A 181 13.27 -1.02 8.16
N ALA A 182 12.07 -1.45 8.54
CA ALA A 182 11.80 -2.84 8.91
C ALA A 182 12.07 -3.79 7.73
N ILE A 183 11.60 -3.45 6.52
CA ILE A 183 11.84 -4.24 5.32
C ILE A 183 13.34 -4.29 5.01
N ALA A 184 14.05 -3.16 5.08
CA ALA A 184 15.49 -3.12 4.84
C ALA A 184 16.28 -4.02 5.80
N GLN A 185 15.89 -4.06 7.08
CA GLN A 185 16.48 -4.98 8.06
C GLN A 185 16.22 -6.45 7.70
N MET A 186 15.02 -6.78 7.24
CA MET A 186 14.67 -8.15 6.83
C MET A 186 15.46 -8.59 5.59
N LEU A 187 15.56 -7.72 4.58
CA LEU A 187 16.32 -7.98 3.35
C LEU A 187 17.85 -8.11 3.62
N THR A 188 18.38 -7.29 4.53
CA THR A 188 19.80 -7.38 4.94
C THR A 188 20.14 -8.72 5.58
N ARG A 189 19.19 -9.35 6.31
CA ARG A 189 19.41 -10.69 6.92
C ARG A 189 19.52 -11.82 5.90
N VAL A 190 19.04 -11.61 4.67
CA VAL A 190 19.11 -12.59 3.58
C VAL A 190 20.20 -12.27 2.55
N GLY A 191 21.09 -11.33 2.86
CA GLY A 191 22.26 -10.99 2.02
C GLY A 191 22.04 -9.80 1.08
N ILE A 192 20.87 -9.16 1.10
CA ILE A 192 20.62 -7.93 0.32
C ILE A 192 20.91 -6.74 1.23
N GLN A 193 22.13 -6.20 1.18
CA GLN A 193 22.53 -5.05 2.00
C GLN A 193 21.70 -3.83 1.64
N THR A 194 20.69 -3.53 2.48
CA THR A 194 19.63 -2.60 2.10
C THR A 194 19.74 -1.28 2.85
N ALA A 195 19.84 -0.17 2.11
CA ALA A 195 19.74 1.18 2.65
C ALA A 195 18.31 1.72 2.51
N VAL A 196 17.99 2.79 3.26
CA VAL A 196 16.69 3.46 3.20
C VAL A 196 16.90 4.95 2.95
N GLU A 197 16.23 5.48 1.93
CA GLU A 197 16.12 6.92 1.66
C GLU A 197 14.64 7.30 1.65
N THR A 198 14.24 8.21 2.55
CA THR A 198 12.87 8.72 2.58
C THR A 198 12.81 10.22 2.39
N MET A 199 11.69 10.70 1.82
CA MET A 199 11.50 12.12 1.52
C MET A 199 10.03 12.52 1.58
N PRO A 200 9.72 13.82 1.71
CA PRO A 200 8.34 14.29 1.69
C PRO A 200 7.61 13.89 0.40
N ARG A 201 6.32 13.57 0.51
CA ARG A 201 5.47 13.14 -0.61
C ARG A 201 5.48 14.11 -1.80
N SER A 202 5.65 15.40 -1.53
CA SER A 202 5.70 16.46 -2.55
C SER A 202 6.90 16.33 -3.48
N VAL A 203 7.99 15.73 -2.99
CA VAL A 203 9.22 15.45 -3.76
C VAL A 203 9.20 14.02 -4.29
N TYR A 204 8.84 13.07 -3.42
CA TYR A 204 8.93 11.64 -3.68
C TYR A 204 8.27 11.21 -4.98
N PHE A 205 6.99 11.56 -5.19
CA PHE A 205 6.23 11.05 -6.33
C PHE A 205 6.69 11.60 -7.69
N GLY A 206 7.25 12.81 -7.71
CA GLY A 206 7.85 13.38 -8.92
C GLY A 206 9.07 12.55 -9.33
N ARG A 207 10.00 12.35 -8.39
CA ARG A 207 11.20 11.52 -8.59
C ARG A 207 10.86 10.08 -8.98
N ALA A 208 9.96 9.45 -8.23
CA ALA A 208 9.54 8.07 -8.46
C ALA A 208 8.83 7.83 -9.79
N SER A 209 8.26 8.87 -10.43
CA SER A 209 7.50 8.69 -11.68
C SER A 209 8.29 9.14 -12.92
N THR A 210 9.02 10.25 -12.83
CA THR A 210 9.67 10.90 -13.97
C THR A 210 10.96 11.64 -13.57
N GLY A 211 11.63 11.24 -12.49
CA GLY A 211 12.79 11.95 -11.96
C GLY A 211 14.10 11.74 -12.70
N SER A 212 14.19 10.72 -13.58
CA SER A 212 15.42 10.49 -14.35
C SER A 212 15.61 11.57 -15.43
N PRO A 213 16.84 11.77 -15.93
CA PRO A 213 17.11 12.67 -17.05
C PRO A 213 16.30 12.34 -18.31
N GLU A 214 15.93 11.07 -18.53
CA GLU A 214 15.09 10.64 -19.66
C GLU A 214 13.57 10.78 -19.38
N GLY A 215 13.16 11.35 -18.25
CA GLY A 215 11.76 11.43 -17.85
C GLY A 215 11.17 10.09 -17.39
N LEU A 216 12.02 9.14 -17.00
CA LEU A 216 11.63 7.83 -16.48
C LEU A 216 11.65 7.81 -14.93
N PRO A 217 11.07 6.77 -14.30
CA PRO A 217 11.20 6.56 -12.86
C PRO A 217 12.67 6.58 -12.40
N GLU A 218 13.00 7.42 -11.42
CA GLU A 218 14.39 7.59 -10.95
C GLU A 218 14.88 6.40 -10.12
N PHE A 219 14.01 5.80 -9.33
CA PHE A 219 14.35 4.80 -8.31
C PHE A 219 14.14 3.37 -8.80
N SER A 220 14.74 2.41 -8.09
CA SER A 220 14.72 0.99 -8.48
C SER A 220 13.88 0.09 -7.59
N PHE A 221 13.82 0.41 -6.30
CA PHE A 221 13.02 -0.31 -5.34
C PHE A 221 12.32 0.68 -4.44
N ILE A 222 10.98 0.70 -4.49
CA ILE A 222 10.20 1.81 -3.95
C ILE A 222 9.02 1.33 -3.10
N LEU A 223 8.80 1.99 -1.97
CA LEU A 223 7.61 1.80 -1.13
C LEU A 223 6.49 2.74 -1.54
N VAL A 224 5.37 2.18 -1.96
CA VAL A 224 4.21 2.93 -2.46
C VAL A 224 2.93 2.33 -1.88
N GLY A 225 1.85 3.09 -1.94
CA GLY A 225 0.53 2.66 -1.56
C GLY A 225 -0.52 3.09 -2.58
N TRP A 226 -1.47 2.19 -2.85
CA TRP A 226 -2.54 2.39 -3.82
C TRP A 226 -3.89 2.10 -3.17
N GLY A 227 -4.81 3.06 -3.24
CA GLY A 227 -6.20 2.87 -2.79
C GLY A 227 -7.10 2.71 -4.00
N ALA A 228 -7.86 1.62 -4.07
CA ALA A 228 -8.75 1.37 -5.21
C ALA A 228 -10.05 2.17 -5.09
N GLY A 229 -10.05 3.40 -5.59
CA GLY A 229 -11.22 4.30 -5.51
C GLY A 229 -12.50 3.75 -6.16
N SER A 230 -12.40 2.79 -7.09
CA SER A 230 -13.56 2.10 -7.68
C SER A 230 -14.17 1.02 -6.77
N GLY A 231 -13.45 0.58 -5.73
CA GLY A 231 -13.87 -0.53 -4.88
C GLY A 231 -13.68 -1.91 -5.50
N GLU A 232 -12.83 -2.05 -6.53
CA GLU A 232 -12.61 -3.33 -7.22
C GLU A 232 -11.17 -3.49 -7.74
N ALA A 233 -10.76 -4.74 -7.99
CA ALA A 233 -9.40 -5.11 -8.39
C ALA A 233 -8.96 -4.56 -9.75
N SER A 234 -9.91 -4.17 -10.62
CA SER A 234 -9.62 -3.58 -11.93
C SER A 234 -8.74 -2.32 -11.84
N SER A 235 -8.90 -1.52 -10.78
CA SER A 235 -8.16 -0.29 -10.56
C SER A 235 -6.65 -0.53 -10.39
N PRO A 236 -6.19 -1.31 -9.39
CA PRO A 236 -4.78 -1.62 -9.26
C PRO A 236 -4.23 -2.45 -10.42
N LEU A 237 -5.00 -3.38 -11.00
CA LEU A 237 -4.54 -4.16 -12.17
C LEU A 237 -4.24 -3.25 -13.37
N LYS A 238 -5.18 -2.36 -13.71
CA LYS A 238 -5.03 -1.40 -14.81
C LYS A 238 -3.87 -0.44 -14.59
N ALA A 239 -3.72 0.08 -13.36
CA ALA A 239 -2.80 1.17 -13.07
C ALA A 239 -1.38 0.71 -12.74
N LEU A 240 -1.25 -0.37 -11.97
CA LEU A 240 0.02 -0.83 -11.39
C LEU A 240 0.65 -1.98 -12.18
N ILE A 241 -0.16 -2.91 -12.69
CA ILE A 241 0.31 -4.20 -13.22
C ILE A 241 0.45 -4.18 -14.74
N HIS A 242 -0.56 -3.68 -15.44
CA HIS A 242 -0.58 -3.68 -16.90
C HIS A 242 0.67 -2.96 -17.44
N THR A 243 1.21 -3.47 -18.56
CA THR A 243 2.29 -2.80 -19.30
C THR A 243 1.95 -1.34 -19.54
N ASN A 244 2.92 -0.44 -19.37
CA ASN A 244 2.69 0.98 -19.63
C ASN A 244 2.36 1.19 -21.12
N ASP A 245 1.16 1.68 -21.39
CA ASP A 245 0.67 2.05 -22.72
C ASP A 245 -0.05 3.40 -22.54
N SER A 246 0.69 4.48 -22.77
CA SER A 246 0.21 5.85 -22.57
C SER A 246 -0.97 6.19 -23.49
N ASP A 247 -1.00 5.62 -24.68
CA ASP A 247 -2.02 5.92 -25.70
C ASP A 247 -3.37 5.36 -25.29
N LYS A 248 -3.38 4.23 -24.56
CA LYS A 248 -4.59 3.60 -24.02
C LYS A 248 -4.83 3.91 -22.53
N GLY A 249 -3.91 4.62 -21.89
CA GLY A 249 -3.98 4.95 -20.46
C GLY A 249 -3.84 3.73 -19.54
N TYR A 250 -3.08 2.72 -19.95
CA TYR A 250 -2.75 1.56 -19.14
C TYR A 250 -1.38 1.69 -18.48
N GLY A 251 -1.23 1.12 -17.28
CA GLY A 251 0.04 1.11 -16.56
C GLY A 251 0.56 2.51 -16.20
N ALA A 252 -0.33 3.50 -16.03
CA ALA A 252 0.04 4.90 -15.81
C ALA A 252 0.91 5.10 -14.56
N THR A 253 0.79 4.21 -13.56
CA THR A 253 1.57 4.24 -12.31
C THR A 253 2.41 2.97 -12.12
N ASN A 254 2.56 2.15 -13.17
CA ASN A 254 3.51 1.04 -13.27
C ASN A 254 4.94 1.60 -13.39
N ARG A 255 5.48 2.07 -12.26
CA ARG A 255 6.83 2.65 -12.14
C ARG A 255 7.94 1.61 -12.29
N GLY A 256 7.64 0.35 -12.00
CA GLY A 256 8.57 -0.76 -12.21
C GLY A 256 8.70 -1.20 -13.67
N ARG A 257 7.79 -0.73 -14.54
CA ARG A 257 7.66 -1.15 -15.94
C ARG A 257 7.55 -2.66 -16.11
N HIS A 258 6.90 -3.34 -15.16
CA HIS A 258 6.50 -4.74 -15.34
C HIS A 258 5.71 -4.87 -16.66
N SER A 259 6.02 -5.89 -17.45
CA SER A 259 5.35 -6.14 -18.73
C SER A 259 5.18 -7.64 -18.95
N ASN A 260 3.94 -8.06 -19.16
CA ASN A 260 3.60 -9.44 -19.44
C ASN A 260 2.33 -9.50 -20.29
N ALA A 261 2.49 -9.86 -21.57
CA ALA A 261 1.41 -9.84 -22.55
C ALA A 261 0.24 -10.77 -22.18
N ALA A 262 0.49 -11.89 -21.48
CA ALA A 262 -0.57 -12.80 -21.05
C ALA A 262 -1.40 -12.17 -19.91
N ILE A 263 -0.75 -11.52 -18.95
CA ILE A 263 -1.43 -10.78 -17.88
C ILE A 263 -2.22 -9.61 -18.46
N ASP A 264 -1.61 -8.83 -19.37
CA ASP A 264 -2.26 -7.70 -20.03
C ASP A 264 -3.54 -8.14 -20.78
N ALA A 265 -3.51 -9.27 -21.47
CA ALA A 265 -4.65 -9.81 -22.19
C ALA A 265 -5.83 -10.14 -21.25
N VAL A 266 -5.56 -10.78 -20.10
CA VAL A 266 -6.61 -11.10 -19.11
C VAL A 266 -7.18 -9.82 -18.49
N ILE A 267 -6.33 -8.84 -18.17
CA ILE A 267 -6.78 -7.53 -17.67
C ILE A 267 -7.70 -6.85 -18.69
N GLN A 268 -7.31 -6.83 -19.97
CA GLN A 268 -8.11 -6.20 -21.03
C GLN A 268 -9.44 -6.94 -21.25
N GLU A 269 -9.45 -8.27 -21.20
CA GLU A 269 -10.69 -9.05 -21.29
C GLU A 269 -11.62 -8.75 -20.11
N ALA A 270 -11.09 -8.69 -18.88
CA ALA A 270 -11.85 -8.34 -17.69
C ALA A 270 -12.50 -6.95 -17.83
N LEU A 271 -11.75 -5.97 -18.33
CA LEU A 271 -12.24 -4.60 -18.52
C LEU A 271 -13.28 -4.47 -19.64
N ALA A 272 -13.32 -5.39 -20.60
CA ALA A 272 -14.30 -5.44 -21.68
C ALA A 272 -15.53 -6.31 -21.36
N THR A 273 -15.50 -7.07 -20.26
CA THR A 273 -16.57 -8.00 -19.88
C THR A 273 -17.66 -7.28 -19.09
N VAL A 274 -18.92 -7.47 -19.47
CA VAL A 274 -20.10 -6.88 -18.80
C VAL A 274 -20.70 -7.84 -17.76
N ASP A 275 -20.55 -9.16 -17.96
CA ASP A 275 -21.04 -10.16 -17.01
C ASP A 275 -20.21 -10.13 -15.72
N ASP A 276 -20.84 -9.80 -14.60
CA ASP A 276 -20.15 -9.56 -13.33
C ASP A 276 -19.43 -10.82 -12.80
N ALA A 277 -20.04 -12.00 -12.93
CA ALA A 277 -19.42 -13.24 -12.46
C ALA A 277 -18.15 -13.57 -13.26
N LYS A 278 -18.25 -13.57 -14.59
CA LYS A 278 -17.10 -13.78 -15.47
C LYS A 278 -16.02 -12.71 -15.26
N ARG A 279 -16.42 -11.46 -15.09
CA ARG A 279 -15.51 -10.33 -14.86
C ARG A 279 -14.75 -10.50 -13.55
N GLN A 280 -15.45 -10.89 -12.47
CA GLN A 280 -14.84 -11.16 -11.17
C GLN A 280 -13.76 -12.24 -11.30
N ASP A 281 -14.07 -13.35 -11.96
CA ASP A 281 -13.12 -14.46 -12.16
C ASP A 281 -11.88 -14.02 -12.96
N LEU A 282 -12.07 -13.23 -14.03
CA LEU A 282 -10.96 -12.70 -14.83
C LEU A 282 -10.06 -11.75 -14.02
N LEU A 283 -10.65 -10.91 -13.15
CA LEU A 283 -9.88 -10.02 -12.27
C LEU A 283 -9.09 -10.80 -11.21
N ALA A 284 -9.69 -11.84 -10.62
CA ALA A 284 -9.02 -12.74 -9.70
C ALA A 284 -7.86 -13.46 -10.39
N GLN A 285 -8.10 -14.03 -11.57
CA GLN A 285 -7.07 -14.69 -12.39
C GLN A 285 -5.91 -13.74 -12.75
N ALA A 286 -6.21 -12.52 -13.20
CA ALA A 286 -5.16 -11.54 -13.50
C ALA A 286 -4.32 -11.20 -12.26
N THR A 287 -4.95 -11.11 -11.09
CA THR A 287 -4.26 -10.87 -9.82
C THR A 287 -3.36 -12.06 -9.44
N GLU A 288 -3.85 -13.29 -9.59
CA GLU A 288 -3.05 -14.51 -9.37
C GLU A 288 -1.82 -14.55 -10.25
N MET A 289 -1.98 -14.33 -11.55
CA MET A 289 -0.86 -14.30 -12.50
C MET A 289 0.15 -13.19 -12.16
N ALA A 290 -0.33 -12.01 -11.73
CA ALA A 290 0.52 -10.91 -11.31
C ALA A 290 1.33 -11.22 -10.05
N MET A 291 0.72 -11.88 -9.06
CA MET A 291 1.40 -12.29 -7.83
C MET A 291 2.39 -13.45 -8.09
N GLU A 292 2.04 -14.39 -8.97
CA GLU A 292 2.94 -15.47 -9.38
C GLU A 292 4.18 -14.92 -10.10
N ASN A 293 4.01 -13.93 -10.97
CA ASN A 293 5.12 -13.24 -11.64
C ASN A 293 5.87 -12.25 -10.72
N VAL A 294 5.35 -12.02 -9.51
CA VAL A 294 5.85 -11.01 -8.57
C VAL A 294 6.00 -9.67 -9.26
N ALA A 295 4.94 -9.23 -9.94
CA ALA A 295 4.89 -7.94 -10.61
C ALA A 295 5.10 -6.79 -9.61
N ILE A 296 4.55 -6.95 -8.40
CA ILE A 296 4.75 -6.10 -7.23
C ILE A 296 4.83 -6.99 -5.98
N ILE A 297 5.24 -6.42 -4.84
CA ILE A 297 5.24 -7.15 -3.56
C ILE A 297 4.30 -6.44 -2.57
N PRO A 298 3.06 -6.91 -2.38
CA PRO A 298 2.18 -6.40 -1.33
C PRO A 298 2.77 -6.66 0.06
N THR A 299 2.56 -5.74 1.00
CA THR A 299 3.02 -5.87 2.38
C THR A 299 1.85 -5.98 3.34
N HIS A 300 0.97 -4.98 3.37
CA HIS A 300 -0.21 -4.96 4.21
C HIS A 300 -1.29 -4.02 3.65
N PHE A 301 -2.51 -4.23 4.11
CA PHE A 301 -3.61 -3.27 4.03
C PHE A 301 -3.67 -2.48 5.33
N GLN A 302 -3.89 -1.17 5.23
CA GLN A 302 -4.03 -0.32 6.42
C GLN A 302 -5.41 -0.54 7.05
N VAL A 303 -5.51 -0.39 8.38
CA VAL A 303 -6.80 -0.25 9.06
C VAL A 303 -6.99 1.21 9.43
N ASN A 304 -8.07 1.81 8.97
CA ASN A 304 -8.42 3.18 9.29
C ASN A 304 -9.04 3.23 10.68
N THR A 305 -8.59 4.17 11.51
CA THR A 305 -9.10 4.37 12.85
C THR A 305 -9.62 5.79 13.02
N TRP A 306 -10.86 5.88 13.48
CA TRP A 306 -11.49 7.11 13.94
C TRP A 306 -11.67 7.05 15.44
N GLY A 307 -11.50 8.20 16.08
CA GLY A 307 -11.85 8.39 17.48
C GLY A 307 -12.90 9.48 17.59
N ALA A 308 -13.95 9.22 18.35
CA ALA A 308 -15.00 10.19 18.63
C ALA A 308 -15.18 10.29 20.14
N ARG A 309 -15.70 11.42 20.64
CA ARG A 309 -16.09 11.50 22.04
C ARG A 309 -17.25 10.54 22.34
N ALA A 310 -17.38 10.12 23.59
CA ALA A 310 -18.47 9.24 24.01
C ALA A 310 -19.86 9.76 23.58
N GLY A 311 -20.70 8.82 23.15
CA GLY A 311 -22.03 9.09 22.57
C GLY A 311 -22.00 9.43 21.07
N LEU A 312 -20.82 9.42 20.44
CA LEU A 312 -20.63 9.51 19.00
C LEU A 312 -19.79 8.35 18.50
N SER A 313 -20.04 7.92 17.28
CA SER A 313 -19.17 6.99 16.55
C SER A 313 -19.07 7.38 15.08
N TYR A 314 -18.24 6.66 14.33
CA TYR A 314 -18.05 6.90 12.91
C TYR A 314 -18.23 5.60 12.12
N ILE A 315 -19.01 5.62 11.05
CA ILE A 315 -19.15 4.49 10.13
C ILE A 315 -17.83 4.35 9.35
N PRO A 316 -17.02 3.30 9.59
CA PRO A 316 -15.73 3.17 8.95
C PRO A 316 -15.87 3.09 7.43
N ARG A 317 -14.96 3.76 6.71
CA ARG A 317 -14.94 3.74 5.25
C ARG A 317 -13.65 3.12 4.73
N THR A 318 -13.80 2.30 3.71
CA THR A 318 -12.67 1.62 3.06
C THR A 318 -11.85 2.57 2.19
N ASP A 319 -12.43 3.67 1.73
CA ASP A 319 -11.78 4.68 0.89
C ASP A 319 -10.99 5.76 1.66
N GLU A 320 -10.88 5.61 2.99
CA GLU A 320 -10.16 6.50 3.91
C GLU A 320 -10.73 7.92 4.03
N TYR A 321 -11.81 8.26 3.31
CA TYR A 321 -12.41 9.57 3.41
C TYR A 321 -13.15 9.75 4.74
N THR A 322 -13.00 10.93 5.33
CA THR A 322 -13.80 11.36 6.48
C THR A 322 -14.86 12.34 6.00
N ILE A 323 -16.10 11.89 5.92
CA ILE A 323 -17.24 12.70 5.48
C ILE A 323 -18.15 12.97 6.67
N ALA A 324 -18.76 14.16 6.71
CA ALA A 324 -19.65 14.58 7.79
C ALA A 324 -20.77 13.56 8.08
N MET A 325 -21.33 12.97 7.04
CA MET A 325 -22.44 12.01 7.12
C MET A 325 -22.04 10.66 7.73
N GLY A 326 -20.75 10.37 7.88
CA GLY A 326 -20.28 9.15 8.54
C GLY A 326 -20.31 9.24 10.06
N ALA A 327 -20.42 10.44 10.64
CA ALA A 327 -20.54 10.61 12.08
C ALA A 327 -21.97 10.31 12.55
N VAL A 328 -22.11 9.45 13.56
CA VAL A 328 -23.38 8.94 14.07
C VAL A 328 -23.50 9.25 15.56
N LYS A 329 -24.73 9.55 16.02
CA LYS A 329 -25.06 9.62 17.45
C LYS A 329 -25.47 8.24 17.93
N GLU A 330 -24.89 7.80 19.03
CA GLU A 330 -25.27 6.55 19.71
C GLU A 330 -26.45 6.74 20.68
#